data_AF-A0A800J6X4-F1
#
_entry.id   AF-A0A800J6X4-F1
#
_cell.length_a   1.000
_cell.length_b   1.000
_cell.length_c   1.000
_cell.angle_alpha   90.00
_cell.angle_beta   90.00
_cell.angle_gamma   90.00
#
_symmetry.space_group_name_H-M   'P 1'
#
loop_
_entity.id
_entity.type
_entity.pdbx_description
1 polymer ?
#
loop_
_entity_poly.entity_id
_entity_poly.type
_entity_poly.pdbx_seq_one_letter_code
_entity_poly.pdbx_strand_id
1 'polypeptide(L)'
;MPLPTPYLAELSAPPDAFDPPPIRRGFQIATYNVHRWAGVRGGRSYDPGRVDAVIDEIGADVLALQEVLRPFDRPDPLRALARRLGMHLAFVVTRMHKRGELGNAVLSRWPLAGAEAIDLTFGRLERRAALAVRIADEAAPIRIVSTHLALMDRTRTRQVEALLRHPHFDGGPTILLGDMNAWRKNPASRGLDRYAERHHNARWPASWPSVRPVLALDRVYSSGVEISGLHAHETAASRQGSDHLPVVGMVDVVTD
;
A
#
# COMPACT_ATOMS: atom_id res chain seq x y z
N MET A 1 11.82 23.03 1.49
CA MET A 1 12.21 22.64 2.85
C MET A 1 11.91 21.15 3.05
N PRO A 2 12.71 20.40 3.82
CA PRO A 2 12.35 19.04 4.20
C PRO A 2 11.08 19.06 5.05
N LEU A 3 10.19 18.08 4.88
CA LEU A 3 9.05 17.94 5.77
C LEU A 3 9.54 17.65 7.19
N PRO A 4 9.01 18.35 8.21
CA PRO A 4 9.35 18.06 9.60
C PRO A 4 8.86 16.66 9.99
N THR A 5 7.61 16.35 9.67
CA THR A 5 6.93 15.08 10.01
C THR A 5 5.98 14.68 8.87
N PRO A 6 5.82 13.37 8.57
CA PRO A 6 4.74 12.89 7.73
C PRO A 6 3.37 13.30 8.27
N TYR A 7 2.38 13.51 7.40
CA TYR A 7 1.03 13.89 7.81
C TYR A 7 -0.03 13.34 6.86
N LEU A 8 -1.22 13.08 7.41
CA LEU A 8 -2.40 12.71 6.64
C LEU A 8 -2.89 13.94 5.87
N ALA A 9 -2.74 13.93 4.54
CA ALA A 9 -3.10 15.05 3.68
C ALA A 9 -4.49 14.91 3.08
N GLU A 10 -5.03 13.70 3.02
CA GLU A 10 -6.38 13.47 2.50
C GLU A 10 -7.06 12.27 3.15
N LEU A 11 -8.35 12.44 3.41
CA LEU A 11 -9.33 11.40 3.66
C LEU A 11 -10.62 11.87 2.97
N SER A 12 -11.05 11.20 1.90
CA SER A 12 -12.18 11.64 1.08
C SER A 12 -13.04 10.46 0.62
N ALA A 13 -14.33 10.73 0.46
CA ALA A 13 -15.28 9.83 -0.17
C ALA A 13 -15.40 10.15 -1.68
N PRO A 14 -15.76 9.17 -2.53
CA PRO A 14 -16.05 9.46 -3.92
C PRO A 14 -17.32 10.33 -4.03
N PRO A 15 -17.44 11.16 -5.08
CA PRO A 15 -18.59 12.05 -5.25
C PRO A 15 -19.92 11.30 -5.44
N ASP A 16 -19.88 10.13 -6.09
CA ASP A 16 -21.03 9.27 -6.36
C ASP A 16 -20.85 7.94 -5.62
N ALA A 17 -20.75 7.99 -4.28
CA ALA A 17 -20.55 6.79 -3.48
C ALA A 17 -21.69 5.79 -3.70
N PHE A 18 -21.37 4.67 -4.35
CA PHE A 18 -22.23 3.50 -4.40
C PHE A 18 -22.17 2.79 -3.04
N ASP A 19 -23.29 2.28 -2.53
CA ASP A 19 -23.28 1.41 -1.35
C ASP A 19 -22.70 0.06 -1.77
N PRO A 20 -21.43 -0.24 -1.44
CA PRO A 20 -20.85 -1.51 -1.83
C PRO A 20 -21.55 -2.66 -1.10
N PRO A 21 -21.57 -3.87 -1.69
CA PRO A 21 -22.09 -5.01 -0.98
C PRO A 21 -21.32 -5.22 0.34
N PRO A 22 -21.98 -5.68 1.41
CA PRO A 22 -21.30 -5.98 2.66
C PRO A 22 -20.15 -6.97 2.45
N ILE A 23 -19.10 -6.87 3.27
CA ILE A 23 -17.92 -7.72 3.18
C ILE A 23 -18.29 -9.13 3.69
N ARG A 24 -18.88 -9.97 2.84
CA ARG A 24 -19.48 -11.27 3.25
C ARG A 24 -18.80 -12.51 2.69
N ARG A 25 -17.91 -12.39 1.70
CA ARG A 25 -17.32 -13.54 0.98
C ARG A 25 -15.83 -13.41 0.64
N GLY A 26 -15.16 -12.42 1.22
CA GLY A 26 -13.81 -12.04 0.85
C GLY A 26 -13.76 -10.91 -0.19
N PHE A 27 -12.55 -10.36 -0.37
CA PHE A 27 -12.31 -9.24 -1.28
C PHE A 27 -10.86 -9.21 -1.76
N GLN A 28 -10.64 -8.70 -2.96
CA GLN A 28 -9.33 -8.62 -3.57
C GLN A 28 -8.58 -7.37 -3.08
N ILE A 29 -7.33 -7.58 -2.69
CA ILE A 29 -6.40 -6.51 -2.31
C ILE A 29 -5.23 -6.47 -3.27
N ALA A 30 -4.66 -5.29 -3.44
CA ALA A 30 -3.40 -5.13 -4.15
C ALA A 30 -2.50 -4.08 -3.49
N THR A 31 -1.19 -4.31 -3.52
CA THR A 31 -0.18 -3.28 -3.24
C THR A 31 0.66 -2.99 -4.46
N TYR A 32 0.96 -1.72 -4.70
CA TYR A 32 1.73 -1.31 -5.87
C TYR A 32 2.55 -0.05 -5.61
N ASN A 33 3.89 -0.18 -5.67
CA ASN A 33 4.78 0.97 -5.79
C ASN A 33 4.67 1.55 -7.20
N VAL A 34 4.06 2.74 -7.33
CA VAL A 34 3.77 3.36 -8.64
C VAL A 34 4.95 4.16 -9.21
N HIS A 35 6.10 4.15 -8.52
CA HIS A 35 7.34 4.79 -8.93
C HIS A 35 7.16 6.23 -9.43
N ARG A 36 6.34 7.02 -8.70
CA ARG A 36 6.01 8.41 -9.03
C ARG A 36 5.41 8.57 -10.44
N TRP A 37 4.70 7.56 -10.91
CA TRP A 37 4.08 7.50 -12.23
C TRP A 37 5.08 7.52 -13.38
N ALA A 38 6.32 7.12 -13.15
CA ALA A 38 7.42 7.31 -14.11
C ALA A 38 7.72 6.06 -14.97
N GLY A 39 6.96 4.97 -14.82
CA GLY A 39 7.24 3.69 -15.47
C GLY A 39 8.58 3.07 -15.04
N VAL A 40 8.99 2.02 -15.76
CA VAL A 40 10.23 1.27 -15.47
C VAL A 40 11.49 2.15 -15.52
N ARG A 41 11.56 3.08 -16.50
CA ARG A 41 12.78 3.89 -16.74
C ARG A 41 12.94 5.04 -15.74
N GLY A 42 11.89 5.38 -14.99
CA GLY A 42 11.92 6.49 -14.04
C GLY A 42 12.16 7.86 -14.67
N GLY A 43 12.67 8.78 -13.84
CA GLY A 43 13.14 10.10 -14.27
C GLY A 43 12.03 11.06 -14.72
N ARG A 44 12.01 11.38 -16.02
CA ARG A 44 11.08 12.35 -16.64
C ARG A 44 9.89 11.69 -17.35
N SER A 45 9.83 10.36 -17.39
CA SER A 45 8.81 9.57 -18.10
C SER A 45 7.45 9.53 -17.38
N TYR A 46 7.04 10.65 -16.79
CA TYR A 46 5.79 10.78 -16.03
C TYR A 46 4.59 10.54 -16.95
N ASP A 47 3.82 9.51 -16.65
CA ASP A 47 2.65 9.07 -17.38
C ASP A 47 1.79 8.17 -16.47
N PRO A 48 0.86 8.76 -15.70
CA PRO A 48 -0.04 8.02 -14.82
C PRO A 48 -0.89 6.97 -15.54
N GLY A 49 -1.17 7.16 -16.84
CA GLY A 49 -2.01 6.25 -17.62
C GLY A 49 -1.46 4.82 -17.70
N ARG A 50 -0.14 4.63 -17.56
CA ARG A 50 0.45 3.28 -17.50
C ARG A 50 0.09 2.55 -16.22
N VAL A 51 0.00 3.26 -15.11
CA VAL A 51 -0.43 2.69 -13.82
C VAL A 51 -1.94 2.48 -13.83
N ASP A 52 -2.70 3.40 -14.42
CA ASP A 52 -4.16 3.26 -14.58
C ASP A 52 -4.52 1.96 -15.31
N ALA A 53 -3.86 1.67 -16.44
CA ALA A 53 -4.08 0.43 -17.19
C ALA A 53 -3.82 -0.83 -16.35
N VAL A 54 -2.78 -0.82 -15.50
CA VAL A 54 -2.47 -1.94 -14.62
C VAL A 54 -3.52 -2.09 -13.52
N ILE A 55 -3.97 -0.98 -12.93
CA ILE A 55 -5.00 -1.00 -11.89
C ILE A 55 -6.34 -1.50 -12.44
N ASP A 56 -6.66 -1.13 -13.69
CA ASP A 56 -7.85 -1.60 -14.39
C ASP A 56 -7.81 -3.11 -14.67
N GLU A 57 -6.65 -3.67 -15.02
CA GLU A 57 -6.47 -5.12 -15.17
C GLU A 57 -6.64 -5.87 -13.85
N ILE A 58 -6.17 -5.30 -12.73
CA ILE A 58 -6.25 -5.95 -11.41
C ILE A 58 -7.70 -5.96 -10.92
N GLY A 59 -8.39 -4.82 -10.96
CA GLY A 59 -9.74 -4.69 -10.41
C GLY A 59 -9.82 -4.95 -8.90
N ALA A 60 -8.83 -4.52 -8.12
CA ALA A 60 -8.80 -4.72 -6.67
C ALA A 60 -9.89 -3.91 -5.95
N ASP A 61 -10.40 -4.46 -4.84
CA ASP A 61 -11.39 -3.80 -4.00
C ASP A 61 -10.73 -2.83 -3.01
N VAL A 62 -9.48 -3.13 -2.61
CA VAL A 62 -8.62 -2.26 -1.82
C VAL A 62 -7.24 -2.17 -2.45
N LEU A 63 -6.76 -0.95 -2.68
CA LEU A 63 -5.47 -0.66 -3.31
C LEU A 63 -4.58 0.11 -2.36
N ALA A 64 -3.41 -0.42 -2.03
CA ALA A 64 -2.35 0.27 -1.32
C ALA A 64 -1.27 0.73 -2.31
N LEU A 65 -1.09 2.05 -2.45
CA LEU A 65 -0.12 2.61 -3.40
C LEU A 65 1.06 3.25 -2.66
N GLN A 66 2.29 3.01 -3.12
CA GLN A 66 3.50 3.63 -2.59
C GLN A 66 4.18 4.51 -3.66
N GLU A 67 4.97 5.48 -3.20
CA GLU A 67 5.60 6.50 -4.07
C GLU A 67 4.63 7.27 -4.96
N VAL A 68 3.43 7.55 -4.44
CA VAL A 68 2.44 8.35 -5.12
C VAL A 68 2.89 9.81 -5.11
N LEU A 69 3.18 10.36 -6.30
CA LEU A 69 3.48 11.77 -6.49
C LEU A 69 2.21 12.54 -6.87
N ARG A 70 1.77 13.46 -6.01
CA ARG A 70 0.71 14.43 -6.29
C ARG A 70 1.34 15.75 -6.73
N PRO A 71 1.29 16.09 -8.02
CA PRO A 71 2.04 17.22 -8.54
C PRO A 71 1.39 18.56 -8.17
N PHE A 72 2.20 19.62 -8.05
CA PHE A 72 1.70 20.99 -7.77
C PHE A 72 1.24 21.73 -9.02
N ASP A 73 1.76 21.35 -10.19
CA ASP A 73 1.69 22.12 -11.44
C ASP A 73 0.68 21.55 -12.46
N ARG A 74 -0.02 20.46 -12.12
CA ARG A 74 -0.94 19.75 -13.02
C ARG A 74 -1.99 18.99 -12.20
N PRO A 75 -3.05 18.45 -12.83
CA PRO A 75 -4.07 17.68 -12.13
C PRO A 75 -3.51 16.50 -11.33
N ASP A 76 -4.16 16.22 -10.20
CA ASP A 76 -3.77 15.14 -9.29
C ASP A 76 -4.20 13.77 -9.84
N PRO A 77 -3.26 12.91 -10.27
CA PRO A 77 -3.59 11.60 -10.82
C PRO A 77 -4.21 10.67 -9.77
N LEU A 78 -3.87 10.81 -8.49
CA LEU A 78 -4.41 9.97 -7.42
C LEU A 78 -5.90 10.25 -7.23
N ARG A 79 -6.29 11.53 -7.19
CA ARG A 79 -7.70 11.94 -7.11
C ARG A 79 -8.48 11.55 -8.36
N ALA A 80 -7.87 11.72 -9.54
CA ALA A 80 -8.48 11.32 -10.80
C ALA A 80 -8.76 9.81 -10.83
N LEU A 81 -7.78 8.99 -10.41
CA LEU A 81 -7.92 7.56 -10.25
C LEU A 81 -9.01 7.19 -9.25
N ALA A 82 -8.99 7.75 -8.04
CA ALA A 82 -9.99 7.47 -7.01
C ALA A 82 -11.42 7.81 -7.48
N ARG A 83 -11.60 8.97 -8.13
CA ARG A 83 -12.89 9.35 -8.72
C ARG A 83 -13.32 8.39 -9.83
N ARG A 84 -12.42 8.02 -10.74
CA ARG A 84 -12.70 7.11 -11.86
C ARG A 84 -13.11 5.72 -11.37
N LEU A 85 -12.48 5.22 -10.32
CA LEU A 85 -12.80 3.94 -9.70
C LEU A 85 -14.01 4.01 -8.75
N GLY A 86 -14.51 5.20 -8.43
CA GLY A 86 -15.56 5.39 -7.43
C GLY A 86 -15.14 4.93 -6.02
N MET A 87 -13.87 5.11 -5.65
CA MET A 87 -13.33 4.62 -4.38
C MET A 87 -13.08 5.73 -3.36
N HIS A 88 -13.20 5.38 -2.09
CA HIS A 88 -12.74 6.20 -0.98
C HIS A 88 -11.21 6.28 -1.00
N LEU A 89 -10.66 7.41 -0.58
CA LEU A 89 -9.23 7.69 -0.65
C LEU A 89 -8.71 8.17 0.70
N ALA A 90 -7.57 7.62 1.11
CA ALA A 90 -6.71 8.21 2.12
C ALA A 90 -5.28 8.39 1.57
N PHE A 91 -4.62 9.49 1.92
CA PHE A 91 -3.26 9.78 1.47
C PHE A 91 -2.41 10.41 2.58
N VAL A 92 -1.24 9.80 2.84
CA VAL A 92 -0.23 10.33 3.75
C VAL A 92 0.96 10.88 2.96
N VAL A 93 1.35 12.11 3.26
CA VAL A 93 2.57 12.70 2.69
C VAL A 93 3.75 12.25 3.53
N THR A 94 4.75 11.64 2.90
CA THR A 94 6.01 11.27 3.54
C THR A 94 7.12 12.26 3.18
N ARG A 95 7.09 12.86 1.99
CA ARG A 95 8.17 13.75 1.52
C ARG A 95 7.66 14.89 0.64
N MET A 96 8.17 16.11 0.85
CA MET A 96 8.09 17.17 -0.16
C MET A 96 9.09 16.87 -1.28
N HIS A 97 8.57 16.52 -2.45
CA HIS A 97 9.36 16.37 -3.67
C HIS A 97 9.31 17.67 -4.48
N LYS A 98 10.34 17.94 -5.29
CA LYS A 98 10.44 19.19 -6.07
C LYS A 98 9.28 19.41 -7.07
N ARG A 99 8.54 18.35 -7.40
CA ARG A 99 7.40 18.37 -8.33
C ARG A 99 6.04 18.29 -7.61
N GLY A 100 6.00 18.03 -6.30
CA GLY A 100 4.75 17.66 -5.64
C GLY A 100 4.91 17.01 -4.27
N GLU A 101 3.80 16.63 -3.67
CA GLU A 101 3.76 15.80 -2.47
C GLU A 101 4.03 14.34 -2.85
N LEU A 102 4.91 13.66 -2.12
CA LEU A 102 5.20 12.25 -2.30
C LEU A 102 4.75 11.47 -1.07
N GLY A 103 4.07 10.34 -1.27
CA GLY A 103 3.44 9.64 -0.17
C GLY A 103 2.94 8.23 -0.48
N ASN A 104 2.15 7.71 0.45
CA ASN A 104 1.44 6.43 0.33
C ASN A 104 -0.07 6.72 0.32
N ALA A 105 -0.82 5.93 -0.44
CA ALA A 105 -2.27 6.02 -0.53
C ALA A 105 -2.92 4.67 -0.21
N VAL A 106 -4.16 4.73 0.29
CA VAL A 106 -5.09 3.60 0.30
C VAL A 106 -6.36 4.04 -0.41
N LEU A 107 -6.78 3.26 -1.41
CA LEU A 107 -8.11 3.37 -2.01
C LEU A 107 -8.95 2.17 -1.58
N SER A 108 -10.23 2.38 -1.32
CA SER A 108 -11.15 1.34 -0.87
C SER A 108 -12.49 1.50 -1.55
N ARG A 109 -13.07 0.40 -2.02
CA ARG A 109 -14.48 0.36 -2.46
C ARG A 109 -15.43 0.70 -1.32
N TRP A 110 -15.06 0.38 -0.08
CA TRP A 110 -15.87 0.64 1.12
C TRP A 110 -15.47 1.91 1.87
N PRO A 111 -16.42 2.52 2.62
CA PRO A 111 -16.16 3.69 3.44
C PRO A 111 -14.99 3.50 4.40
N LEU A 112 -14.14 4.53 4.50
CA LEU A 112 -13.05 4.59 5.47
C LEU A 112 -13.57 5.23 6.76
N ALA A 113 -13.73 4.43 7.82
CA ALA A 113 -14.16 4.87 9.15
C ALA A 113 -13.09 5.71 9.89
N GLY A 114 -11.88 5.80 9.33
CA GLY A 114 -10.82 6.67 9.81
C GLY A 114 -9.49 6.34 9.13
N ALA A 115 -8.59 7.31 9.18
CA ALA A 115 -7.23 7.19 8.67
C ALA A 115 -6.24 7.88 9.62
N GLU A 116 -5.04 7.33 9.71
CA GLU A 116 -3.97 7.82 10.57
C GLU A 116 -2.61 7.68 9.88
N ALA A 117 -1.75 8.68 10.08
CA ALA A 117 -0.35 8.63 9.68
C ALA A 117 0.51 8.19 10.87
N ILE A 118 1.09 7.00 10.79
CA ILE A 118 2.05 6.50 11.78
C ILE A 118 3.44 6.93 11.35
N ASP A 119 4.09 7.82 12.12
CA ASP A 119 5.44 8.28 11.81
C ASP A 119 6.47 7.15 12.05
N LEU A 120 7.17 6.78 10.99
CA LEU A 120 8.22 5.77 10.98
C LEU A 120 9.59 6.40 10.68
N THR A 121 9.78 7.66 11.06
CA THR A 121 11.01 8.38 10.81
C THR A 121 12.05 8.15 11.90
N PHE A 122 13.14 7.44 11.57
CA PHE A 122 14.26 7.16 12.47
C PHE A 122 15.57 7.88 12.10
N GLY A 123 15.50 8.86 11.20
CA GLY A 123 16.66 9.64 10.75
C GLY A 123 16.25 10.95 10.08
N ARG A 124 17.25 11.77 9.71
CA ARG A 124 17.01 13.09 9.09
C ARG A 124 16.85 13.04 7.57
N LEU A 125 17.31 11.96 6.93
CA LEU A 125 17.44 11.87 5.47
C LEU A 125 16.17 11.32 4.79
N GLU A 126 15.52 10.33 5.40
CA GLU A 126 14.32 9.70 4.87
C GLU A 126 13.20 9.78 5.90
N ARG A 127 12.15 10.51 5.52
CA ARG A 127 10.87 10.50 6.23
C ARG A 127 10.05 9.33 5.70
N ARG A 128 9.52 8.50 6.59
CA ARG A 128 8.69 7.34 6.25
C ARG A 128 7.48 7.33 7.16
N ALA A 129 6.36 6.83 6.66
CA ALA A 129 5.16 6.62 7.44
C ALA A 129 4.44 5.37 6.96
N ALA A 130 3.66 4.78 7.87
CA ALA A 130 2.57 3.91 7.47
C ALA A 130 1.26 4.71 7.45
N LEU A 131 0.42 4.46 6.46
CA LEU A 131 -0.95 4.92 6.41
C LEU A 131 -1.84 3.79 6.94
N ALA A 132 -2.42 4.00 8.11
CA ALA A 132 -3.32 3.06 8.74
C ALA A 132 -4.76 3.53 8.56
N VAL A 133 -5.62 2.70 7.97
CA VAL A 133 -7.03 3.00 7.74
C VAL A 133 -7.93 1.90 8.27
N ARG A 134 -9.16 2.25 8.61
CA ARG A 134 -10.21 1.29 8.97
C ARG A 134 -11.27 1.28 7.88
N ILE A 135 -11.49 0.13 7.26
CA ILE A 135 -12.63 -0.08 6.39
C ILE A 135 -13.84 -0.37 7.27
N ALA A 136 -14.94 0.35 7.03
CA ALA A 136 -16.19 0.11 7.71
C ALA A 136 -16.77 -1.24 7.29
N ASP A 137 -17.16 -2.05 8.26
CA ASP A 137 -17.87 -3.31 8.07
C ASP A 137 -18.89 -3.49 9.20
N GLU A 138 -19.99 -4.20 8.93
CA GLU A 138 -21.11 -4.39 9.87
C GLU A 138 -20.70 -5.22 11.10
N ALA A 139 -19.81 -6.20 10.92
CA ALA A 139 -19.38 -7.11 11.99
C ALA A 139 -18.19 -6.55 12.78
N ALA A 140 -17.09 -6.23 12.09
CA ALA A 140 -15.92 -5.60 12.70
C ALA A 140 -15.06 -4.89 11.64
N PRO A 141 -14.54 -3.68 11.92
CA PRO A 141 -13.73 -2.97 10.94
C PRO A 141 -12.44 -3.72 10.62
N ILE A 142 -12.16 -3.88 9.33
CA ILE A 142 -10.89 -4.44 8.85
C ILE A 142 -9.86 -3.32 8.76
N ARG A 143 -8.70 -3.54 9.38
CA ARG A 143 -7.59 -2.58 9.38
C ARG A 143 -6.68 -2.82 8.19
N ILE A 144 -6.39 -1.77 7.43
CA ILE A 144 -5.46 -1.80 6.31
C ILE A 144 -4.31 -0.84 6.61
N VAL A 145 -3.08 -1.34 6.55
CA VAL A 145 -1.88 -0.56 6.81
C VAL A 145 -0.98 -0.60 5.57
N SER A 146 -0.87 0.53 4.87
CA SER A 146 0.03 0.70 3.72
C SER A 146 1.34 1.33 4.17
N THR A 147 2.48 0.74 3.81
CA THR A 147 3.79 1.31 4.16
C THR A 147 4.82 1.19 3.05
N HIS A 148 5.89 1.99 3.14
CA HIS A 148 7.09 1.88 2.33
C HIS A 148 8.28 2.02 3.29
N LEU A 149 8.96 0.92 3.59
CA LEU A 149 10.04 0.88 4.57
C LEU A 149 11.38 1.38 4.00
N ALA A 150 12.31 1.71 4.88
CA ALA A 150 13.63 2.17 4.47
C ALA A 150 14.47 1.06 3.81
N LEU A 151 15.36 1.46 2.91
CA LEU A 151 16.34 0.57 2.27
C LEU A 151 17.36 0.01 3.28
N MET A 152 17.78 0.84 4.24
CA MET A 152 18.78 0.48 5.25
C MET A 152 18.21 -0.49 6.30
N ASP A 153 18.74 -1.72 6.36
CA ASP A 153 18.27 -2.79 7.26
C ASP A 153 18.08 -2.34 8.72
N ARG A 154 19.04 -1.62 9.31
CA ARG A 154 18.96 -1.16 10.70
C ARG A 154 17.79 -0.19 10.93
N THR A 155 17.56 0.72 9.99
CA THR A 155 16.45 1.67 10.03
C THR A 155 15.13 0.92 9.88
N ARG A 156 15.06 0.01 8.91
CA ARG A 156 13.87 -0.82 8.67
C ARG A 156 13.48 -1.66 9.89
N THR A 157 14.44 -2.24 10.60
CA THR A 157 14.15 -2.98 11.85
C THR A 157 13.48 -2.08 12.88
N ARG A 158 14.00 -0.87 13.12
CA ARG A 158 13.37 0.10 14.04
C ARG A 158 11.97 0.51 13.61
N GLN A 159 11.76 0.67 12.30
CA GLN A 159 10.45 0.97 11.73
C GLN A 159 9.45 -0.15 11.98
N VAL A 160 9.82 -1.40 11.71
CA VAL A 160 8.94 -2.55 11.98
C VAL A 160 8.63 -2.67 13.48
N GLU A 161 9.63 -2.52 14.33
CA GLU A 161 9.43 -2.57 15.79
C GLU A 161 8.48 -1.48 16.29
N ALA A 162 8.59 -0.26 15.77
CA ALA A 162 7.68 0.83 16.14
C ALA A 162 6.28 0.63 15.55
N LEU A 163 6.20 0.16 14.31
CA LEU A 163 4.94 -0.14 13.64
C LEU A 163 4.14 -1.20 14.40
N LEU A 164 4.78 -2.32 14.75
CA LEU A 164 4.13 -3.44 15.45
C LEU A 164 3.81 -3.14 16.92
N ARG A 165 4.37 -2.07 17.52
CA ARG A 165 3.97 -1.56 18.84
C ARG A 165 2.81 -0.56 18.79
N HIS A 166 2.40 -0.16 17.59
CA HIS A 166 1.34 0.82 17.45
C HIS A 166 -0.02 0.18 17.79
N PRO A 167 -0.94 0.86 18.52
CA PRO A 167 -2.25 0.31 18.90
C PRO A 167 -3.12 -0.14 17.73
N HIS A 168 -2.80 0.27 16.50
CA HIS A 168 -3.49 -0.18 15.30
C HIS A 168 -3.26 -1.68 15.01
N PHE A 169 -2.21 -2.27 15.58
CA PHE A 169 -1.88 -3.68 15.47
C PHE A 169 -2.41 -4.50 16.66
N ASP A 170 -3.06 -3.84 17.63
CA ASP A 170 -3.65 -4.48 18.80
C ASP A 170 -5.08 -4.96 18.50
N GLY A 171 -5.26 -6.29 18.42
CA GLY A 171 -6.56 -6.96 18.40
C GLY A 171 -7.39 -6.76 17.12
N GLY A 172 -7.91 -7.85 16.55
CA GLY A 172 -8.82 -7.83 15.39
C GLY A 172 -8.13 -7.85 14.03
N PRO A 173 -8.93 -7.99 12.95
CA PRO A 173 -8.44 -8.27 11.60
C PRO A 173 -7.62 -7.11 11.04
N THR A 174 -6.37 -7.38 10.66
CA THR A 174 -5.43 -6.39 10.17
C THR A 174 -4.60 -6.93 9.01
N ILE A 175 -4.44 -6.13 7.98
CA ILE A 175 -3.64 -6.42 6.79
C ILE A 175 -2.60 -5.31 6.65
N LEU A 176 -1.33 -5.69 6.61
CA LEU A 176 -0.19 -4.81 6.37
C LEU A 176 0.40 -5.14 5.00
N LEU A 177 0.42 -4.17 4.10
CA LEU A 177 0.90 -4.36 2.73
C LEU A 177 1.73 -3.17 2.24
N GLY A 178 2.62 -3.42 1.29
CA GLY A 178 3.51 -2.38 0.78
C GLY A 178 4.88 -2.86 0.34
N ASP A 179 5.70 -1.89 -0.04
CA ASP A 179 7.12 -2.08 -0.32
C ASP A 179 7.91 -2.19 0.99
N MET A 180 8.27 -3.41 1.34
CA MET A 180 9.03 -3.69 2.56
C MET A 180 10.52 -3.44 2.39
N ASN A 181 11.00 -3.18 1.16
CA ASN A 181 12.42 -3.05 0.81
C ASN A 181 13.29 -4.21 1.34
N ALA A 182 12.69 -5.38 1.56
CA ALA A 182 13.34 -6.54 2.14
C ALA A 182 13.35 -7.68 1.12
N TRP A 183 14.51 -8.02 0.58
CA TRP A 183 14.66 -9.14 -0.36
C TRP A 183 15.20 -10.42 0.26
N ARG A 184 15.66 -10.36 1.52
CA ARG A 184 16.18 -11.50 2.30
C ARG A 184 15.59 -11.52 3.70
N LYS A 185 15.66 -12.67 4.38
CA LYS A 185 15.32 -12.77 5.80
C LYS A 185 16.26 -11.89 6.62
N ASN A 186 15.71 -10.98 7.41
CA ASN A 186 16.42 -10.08 8.31
C ASN A 186 15.58 -9.85 9.58
N PRO A 187 16.08 -9.16 10.62
CA PRO A 187 15.31 -8.96 11.85
C PRO A 187 13.95 -8.30 11.63
N ALA A 188 13.86 -7.32 10.72
CA ALA A 188 12.60 -6.66 10.37
C ALA A 188 11.60 -7.65 9.75
N SER A 189 12.03 -8.42 8.72
CA SER A 189 11.16 -9.40 8.09
C SER A 189 10.74 -10.50 9.07
N ARG A 190 11.63 -10.96 9.96
CA ARG A 190 11.29 -11.93 11.00
C ARG A 190 10.28 -11.37 12.01
N GLY A 191 10.36 -10.08 12.33
CA GLY A 191 9.37 -9.41 13.17
C GLY A 191 7.98 -9.42 12.52
N LEU A 192 7.91 -9.12 11.23
CA LEU A 192 6.67 -9.18 10.45
C LEU A 192 6.16 -10.63 10.28
N ASP A 193 7.07 -11.58 10.04
CA ASP A 193 6.73 -13.00 9.94
C ASP A 193 6.09 -13.47 11.25
N ARG A 194 6.67 -13.13 12.42
CA ARG A 194 6.09 -13.43 13.74
C ARG A 194 4.71 -12.83 13.97
N TYR A 195 4.52 -11.60 13.50
CA TYR A 195 3.20 -10.94 13.55
C TYR A 195 2.15 -11.70 12.72
N ALA A 196 2.55 -12.27 11.58
CA ALA A 196 1.66 -12.94 10.65
C ALA A 196 1.47 -14.45 10.90
N GLU A 197 2.12 -15.04 11.92
CA GLU A 197 2.19 -16.49 12.19
C GLU A 197 0.85 -17.24 12.28
N ARG A 198 -0.30 -16.54 12.27
CA ARG A 198 -1.63 -17.15 12.26
C ARG A 198 -2.23 -17.39 10.87
N HIS A 199 -1.65 -16.86 9.79
CA HIS A 199 -2.22 -16.98 8.43
C HIS A 199 -1.12 -17.21 7.38
N HIS A 200 -1.21 -18.33 6.67
CA HIS A 200 -0.10 -18.88 5.88
C HIS A 200 0.16 -18.11 4.56
N ASN A 201 1.23 -17.31 4.51
CA ASN A 201 1.80 -16.85 3.23
C ASN A 201 3.34 -16.90 3.26
N ALA A 202 3.89 -18.12 3.21
CA ALA A 202 5.34 -18.34 3.34
C ALA A 202 6.16 -18.02 2.07
N ARG A 203 5.52 -17.76 0.92
CA ARG A 203 6.21 -17.49 -0.35
C ARG A 203 5.80 -16.17 -0.97
N TRP A 204 6.60 -15.14 -0.70
CA TRP A 204 6.44 -13.82 -1.29
C TRP A 204 6.72 -13.85 -2.81
N PRO A 205 5.80 -13.36 -3.66
CA PRO A 205 6.03 -13.23 -5.09
C PRO A 205 7.18 -12.27 -5.39
N ALA A 206 8.01 -12.58 -6.39
CA ALA A 206 9.00 -11.63 -6.86
C ALA A 206 8.28 -10.49 -7.60
N SER A 207 8.50 -9.25 -7.15
CA SER A 207 7.87 -8.05 -7.69
C SER A 207 8.87 -7.12 -8.39
N TRP A 208 10.17 -7.28 -8.13
CA TRP A 208 11.19 -6.36 -8.62
C TRP A 208 12.42 -7.08 -9.21
N PRO A 209 13.03 -6.55 -10.29
CA PRO A 209 12.51 -5.50 -11.17
C PRO A 209 11.38 -6.05 -12.05
N SER A 210 10.40 -5.22 -12.40
CA SER A 210 9.17 -5.66 -13.08
C SER A 210 9.39 -6.37 -14.43
N VAL A 211 10.44 -5.99 -15.16
CA VAL A 211 10.79 -6.61 -16.46
C VAL A 211 11.31 -8.05 -16.29
N ARG A 212 11.97 -8.36 -15.17
CA ARG A 212 12.50 -9.69 -14.86
C ARG A 212 12.48 -9.90 -13.34
N PRO A 213 11.32 -10.25 -12.76
CA PRO A 213 11.15 -10.26 -11.31
C PRO A 213 12.02 -11.33 -10.65
N VAL A 214 12.84 -10.92 -9.69
CA VAL A 214 13.72 -11.82 -8.93
C VAL A 214 13.73 -11.55 -7.44
N LEU A 215 13.32 -10.35 -6.99
CA LEU A 215 13.26 -9.95 -5.58
C LEU A 215 11.81 -9.71 -5.15
N ALA A 216 11.45 -10.20 -3.97
CA ALA A 216 10.13 -10.02 -3.35
C ALA A 216 10.13 -8.84 -2.36
N LEU A 217 10.16 -7.62 -2.90
CA LEU A 217 10.19 -6.38 -2.11
C LEU A 217 8.81 -6.03 -1.56
N ASP A 218 7.78 -6.22 -2.39
CA ASP A 218 6.39 -5.95 -2.06
C ASP A 218 5.77 -7.17 -1.36
N ARG A 219 5.12 -6.96 -0.22
CA ARG A 219 4.62 -8.05 0.62
C ARG A 219 3.27 -7.72 1.26
N VAL A 220 2.57 -8.77 1.69
CA VAL A 220 1.26 -8.70 2.36
C VAL A 220 1.28 -9.58 3.61
N TYR A 221 1.26 -8.97 4.78
CA TYR A 221 1.17 -9.63 6.08
C TYR A 221 -0.26 -9.48 6.61
N SER A 222 -0.78 -10.48 7.32
CA SER A 222 -2.10 -10.42 7.94
C SER A 222 -2.13 -11.02 9.34
N SER A 223 -3.07 -10.54 10.16
CA SER A 223 -3.41 -11.10 11.46
C SER A 223 -4.92 -11.03 11.64
N GLY A 224 -5.55 -12.13 12.04
CA GLY A 224 -7.00 -12.24 12.18
C GLY A 224 -7.78 -12.36 10.85
N VAL A 225 -7.09 -12.51 9.71
CA VAL A 225 -7.67 -12.79 8.38
C VAL A 225 -6.72 -13.63 7.55
N GLU A 226 -7.27 -14.52 6.73
CA GLU A 226 -6.51 -15.32 5.78
C GLU A 226 -6.32 -14.55 4.47
N ILE A 227 -5.14 -14.75 3.85
CA ILE A 227 -4.82 -14.20 2.53
C ILE A 227 -4.49 -15.38 1.62
N SER A 228 -5.31 -15.60 0.60
CA SER A 228 -5.11 -16.64 -0.39
C SER A 228 -4.72 -16.07 -1.75
N GLY A 229 -4.18 -16.93 -2.63
CA GLY A 229 -3.89 -16.58 -4.01
C GLY A 229 -2.87 -15.45 -4.21
N LEU A 230 -1.95 -15.23 -3.27
CA LEU A 230 -0.97 -14.15 -3.37
C LEU A 230 -0.01 -14.35 -4.56
N HIS A 231 0.00 -13.41 -5.51
CA HIS A 231 0.85 -13.48 -6.71
C HIS A 231 1.27 -12.07 -7.17
N ALA A 232 2.32 -12.00 -7.99
CA ALA A 232 2.67 -10.77 -8.70
C ALA A 232 1.81 -10.67 -9.98
N HIS A 233 1.21 -9.52 -10.23
CA HIS A 233 0.39 -9.28 -11.42
C HIS A 233 1.30 -9.03 -12.64
N GLU A 234 1.59 -10.08 -13.39
CA GLU A 234 2.54 -10.07 -14.52
C GLU A 234 1.85 -9.98 -15.88
N THR A 235 1.74 -8.76 -16.42
CA THR A 235 1.14 -8.48 -17.73
C THR A 235 2.06 -7.58 -18.57
N ALA A 236 1.72 -7.38 -19.84
CA ALA A 236 2.43 -6.44 -20.69
C ALA A 236 2.33 -5.00 -20.18
N ALA A 237 1.21 -4.62 -19.54
CA ALA A 237 1.02 -3.32 -18.93
C ALA A 237 1.87 -3.18 -17.65
N SER A 238 1.84 -4.18 -16.75
CA SER A 238 2.57 -4.08 -15.48
C SER A 238 4.08 -4.07 -15.63
N ARG A 239 4.60 -4.72 -16.69
CA ARG A 239 6.02 -4.65 -17.09
C ARG A 239 6.45 -3.28 -17.65
N GLN A 240 5.53 -2.33 -17.79
CA GLN A 240 5.78 -0.96 -18.26
C GLN A 240 5.34 0.11 -17.25
N GLY A 241 4.33 -0.21 -16.42
CA GLY A 241 3.68 0.72 -15.49
C GLY A 241 4.58 1.25 -14.37
N SER A 242 5.47 0.41 -13.86
CA SER A 242 6.42 0.74 -12.79
C SER A 242 7.64 -0.18 -12.89
N ASP A 243 8.70 0.13 -12.14
CA ASP A 243 9.82 -0.80 -11.93
C ASP A 243 9.49 -1.91 -10.92
N HIS A 244 8.34 -1.81 -10.24
CA HIS A 244 7.74 -2.89 -9.46
C HIS A 244 6.56 -3.52 -10.21
N LEU A 245 6.26 -4.78 -9.92
CA LEU A 245 4.96 -5.39 -10.21
C LEU A 245 4.02 -5.20 -9.02
N PRO A 246 2.72 -5.02 -9.26
CA PRO A 246 1.72 -5.12 -8.22
C PRO A 246 1.72 -6.53 -7.60
N VAL A 247 1.51 -6.62 -6.29
CA VAL A 247 1.22 -7.89 -5.61
C VAL A 247 -0.26 -7.91 -5.25
N VAL A 248 -0.95 -8.97 -5.66
CA VAL A 248 -2.41 -9.13 -5.57
C VAL A 248 -2.73 -10.37 -4.76
N GLY A 249 -3.76 -10.32 -3.93
CA GLY A 249 -4.26 -11.46 -3.16
C GLY A 249 -5.73 -11.33 -2.81
N MET A 250 -6.33 -12.43 -2.36
CA MET A 250 -7.70 -12.47 -1.87
C MET A 250 -7.67 -12.49 -0.35
N VAL A 251 -8.48 -11.64 0.28
CA VAL A 251 -8.75 -11.70 1.72
C VAL A 251 -9.93 -12.61 1.93
N ASP A 252 -9.74 -13.70 2.67
CA ASP A 252 -10.81 -14.59 3.06
C ASP A 252 -11.34 -14.13 4.42
N VAL A 253 -12.52 -13.52 4.42
CA VAL A 253 -13.20 -13.12 5.66
C VAL A 253 -13.79 -14.38 6.27
N VAL A 254 -13.15 -14.85 7.35
CA VAL A 254 -13.65 -15.99 8.12
C VAL A 254 -14.96 -15.57 8.78
N THR A 255 -16.07 -16.09 8.27
CA THR A 255 -17.35 -16.05 8.96
C THR A 255 -17.37 -17.22 9.96
N ASP A 256 -17.43 -16.91 11.26
CA ASP A 256 -17.77 -17.90 12.29
C ASP A 256 -19.16 -18.52 12.04
#